data_AF-A0A9D5VH58-F1
#
_entry.id   AF-A0A9D5VH58-F1
#
_cell.length_a   1.000
_cell.length_b   1.000
_cell.length_c   1.000
_cell.angle_alpha   90.00
_cell.angle_beta   90.00
_cell.angle_gamma   90.00
#
_symmetry.space_group_name_H-M   'P 1'
#
loop_
_entity.id
_entity.type
_entity.pdbx_description
1 polymer ?
#
loop_
_entity_poly.entity_id
_entity_poly.type
_entity_poly.pdbx_seq_one_letter_code
_entity_poly.pdbx_strand_id
1 'polypeptide(L)'
;MDKFVAGSYGVQHKVLVSMEKEIMAFGQEERCRLAPKMEPKAISIVEDETFHPDICLVGIEPISNFILLEQYAIQRDAKTWTDVVRVSLSDLPVRVFQVVSDEAKGQMGNFQRLCPRLKASYIQVINRLC
;
A
#
# COMPACT_ATOMS: atom_id res chain seq x y z
N MET A 1 -29.68 30.47 16.24
CA MET A 1 -28.61 30.46 15.22
C MET A 1 -27.36 30.20 16.02
N ASP A 2 -27.16 28.95 16.50
CA ASP A 2 -26.22 28.69 17.60
C ASP A 2 -25.64 27.27 17.45
N LYS A 3 -24.65 27.12 16.57
CA LYS A 3 -23.74 25.97 16.63
C LYS A 3 -22.35 26.52 16.90
N PHE A 4 -22.12 26.92 18.15
CA PHE A 4 -20.77 27.10 18.65
C PHE A 4 -20.09 25.72 18.58
N VAL A 5 -19.28 25.49 17.54
CA VAL A 5 -18.33 24.37 17.53
C VAL A 5 -17.22 24.78 18.48
N ALA A 6 -17.40 24.50 19.77
CA ALA A 6 -16.31 24.58 20.73
C ALA A 6 -15.18 23.69 20.20
N GLY A 7 -14.04 24.30 19.86
CA GLY A 7 -12.82 23.62 19.40
C GLY A 7 -12.13 22.83 20.50
N SER A 8 -12.89 22.06 21.28
CA SER A 8 -12.34 21.14 22.25
C SER A 8 -11.70 19.98 21.50
N TYR A 9 -10.41 19.77 21.76
CA TYR A 9 -9.60 18.71 21.16
C TYR A 9 -10.30 17.34 21.20
N GLY A 10 -10.97 17.01 22.32
CA GLY A 10 -11.68 15.74 22.47
C GLY A 10 -12.91 15.59 21.58
N VAL A 11 -13.63 16.66 21.29
CA VAL A 11 -14.81 16.63 20.39
C VAL A 11 -14.34 16.52 18.93
N GLN A 12 -13.31 17.28 18.55
CA GLN A 12 -12.72 17.20 17.21
C GLN A 12 -12.07 15.85 16.94
N HIS A 13 -11.39 15.25 17.92
CA HIS A 13 -10.82 13.91 17.79
C HIS A 13 -11.89 12.85 17.55
N LYS A 14 -13.04 12.92 18.24
CA LYS A 14 -14.16 12.00 18.00
C LYS A 14 -14.72 12.12 16.58
N VAL A 15 -14.81 13.34 16.06
CA VAL A 15 -15.23 13.57 14.67
C VAL A 15 -14.21 12.99 13.70
N LEU A 16 -12.91 13.23 13.92
CA LEU A 16 -11.83 12.70 13.08
C LEU A 16 -11.85 11.17 13.03
N VAL A 17 -11.95 10.50 14.18
CA VAL A 17 -12.04 9.03 14.26
C VAL A 17 -13.29 8.50 13.55
N SER A 18 -14.41 9.21 13.64
CA SER A 18 -15.62 8.84 12.92
C SER A 18 -15.41 8.97 11.41
N MET A 19 -14.84 10.09 10.95
CA MET A 19 -14.59 10.33 9.53
C MET A 19 -13.63 9.30 8.94
N GLU A 20 -12.55 8.98 9.64
CA GLU A 20 -11.58 7.97 9.21
C GLU A 20 -12.25 6.61 8.97
N LYS A 21 -13.10 6.17 9.90
CA LYS A 21 -13.85 4.92 9.77
C LYS A 21 -14.79 4.91 8.56
N GLU A 22 -15.52 6.00 8.34
CA GLU A 22 -16.41 6.13 7.18
C GLU A 22 -15.63 6.14 5.86
N ILE A 23 -14.47 6.81 5.82
CA ILE A 23 -13.59 6.83 4.64
C ILE A 23 -13.06 5.43 4.33
N MET A 24 -12.62 4.68 5.36
CA MET A 24 -12.17 3.30 5.18
C MET A 24 -13.30 2.38 4.70
N ALA A 25 -14.50 2.50 5.28
CA ALA A 25 -15.67 1.72 4.87
C ALA A 25 -16.04 2.00 3.41
N PHE A 26 -16.11 3.28 3.04
CA PHE A 26 -16.36 3.71 1.67
C PHE A 26 -15.30 3.17 0.70
N GLY A 27 -14.02 3.22 1.08
CA GLY A 27 -12.93 2.66 0.29
C GLY A 27 -13.12 1.16 0.00
N GLN A 28 -13.53 0.39 1.01
CA GLN A 28 -13.81 -1.05 0.85
C GLN A 28 -15.02 -1.31 -0.07
N GLU A 29 -16.10 -0.54 0.09
CA GLU A 29 -17.30 -0.63 -0.73
C GLU A 29 -16.99 -0.33 -2.21
N GLU A 30 -16.28 0.77 -2.45
CA GLU A 30 -15.90 1.20 -3.80
C GLU A 30 -14.96 0.20 -4.46
N ARG A 31 -14.03 -0.37 -3.67
CA ARG A 31 -13.14 -1.42 -4.15
C ARG A 31 -13.91 -2.65 -4.62
N CYS A 32 -14.84 -3.16 -3.81
CA CYS A 32 -15.72 -4.26 -4.20
C CYS A 32 -16.58 -3.93 -5.45
N ARG A 33 -17.02 -2.66 -5.59
CA ARG A 33 -17.88 -2.21 -6.70
C ARG A 33 -17.11 -2.01 -8.02
N LEU A 34 -15.86 -1.56 -7.95
CA LEU A 34 -15.07 -1.13 -9.10
C LEU A 34 -14.03 -2.14 -9.54
N ALA A 35 -13.42 -2.90 -8.61
CA ALA A 35 -12.37 -3.86 -8.95
C ALA A 35 -12.80 -4.90 -10.00
N PRO A 36 -14.02 -5.50 -9.94
CA PRO A 36 -14.47 -6.44 -10.97
C PRO A 36 -14.72 -5.81 -12.34
N LYS A 37 -14.88 -4.48 -12.40
CA LYS A 37 -15.13 -3.72 -13.63
C LYS A 37 -13.84 -3.16 -14.23
N MET A 38 -12.70 -3.38 -13.56
CA MET A 38 -11.41 -2.86 -14.02
C MET A 38 -10.87 -3.73 -15.15
N GLU A 39 -10.39 -3.10 -16.22
CA GLU A 39 -9.68 -3.81 -17.28
C GLU A 39 -8.37 -4.41 -16.74
N PRO A 40 -8.03 -5.66 -17.12
CA PRO A 40 -6.79 -6.27 -16.68
C PRO A 40 -5.56 -5.46 -17.11
N LYS A 41 -4.66 -5.16 -16.16
CA LYS A 41 -3.47 -4.35 -16.44
C LYS A 41 -2.19 -4.91 -15.84
N ALA A 42 -1.09 -4.68 -16.55
CA ALA A 42 0.25 -4.91 -16.01
C ALA A 42 0.70 -3.67 -15.25
N ILE A 43 1.14 -3.84 -14.01
CA ILE A 43 1.53 -2.72 -13.12
C ILE A 43 2.98 -2.87 -12.65
N SER A 44 3.58 -1.72 -12.35
CA SER A 44 4.78 -1.63 -11.52
C SER A 44 4.37 -1.36 -10.08
N ILE A 45 5.10 -1.90 -9.11
CA ILE A 45 4.93 -1.57 -7.70
C ILE A 45 6.19 -0.86 -7.22
N VAL A 46 6.01 0.25 -6.49
CA VAL A 46 7.08 0.88 -5.71
C VAL A 46 6.85 0.54 -4.25
N GLU A 47 7.79 -0.20 -3.66
CA GLU A 47 7.75 -0.68 -2.27
C GLU A 47 8.63 0.22 -1.40
N ASP A 48 8.13 0.57 -0.21
CA ASP A 48 8.85 1.35 0.79
C ASP A 48 8.41 0.96 2.21
N GLU A 49 9.17 1.38 3.21
CA GLU A 49 8.94 1.08 4.62
C GLU A 49 9.13 2.32 5.49
N THR A 50 8.20 2.54 6.42
CA THR A 50 8.36 3.56 7.47
C THR A 50 8.41 2.91 8.85
N PHE A 51 9.00 3.60 9.84
CA PHE A 51 9.38 3.01 11.13
C PHE A 51 8.78 3.73 12.35
N HIS A 52 7.54 4.23 12.27
CA HIS A 52 6.91 4.86 13.43
C HIS A 52 5.39 4.68 13.49
N PRO A 53 4.83 4.20 14.62
CA PRO A 53 5.48 3.64 15.82
C PRO A 53 6.07 2.23 15.61
N ASP A 54 5.63 1.53 14.57
CA ASP A 54 6.04 0.18 14.18
C ASP A 54 6.41 0.15 12.69
N ILE A 55 6.90 -0.99 12.18
CA ILE A 55 7.20 -1.15 10.76
C ILE A 55 5.88 -1.06 9.97
N CYS A 56 5.78 -0.07 9.09
CA CYS A 56 4.67 0.08 8.16
C CYS A 56 5.16 -0.15 6.73
N LEU A 57 4.59 -1.15 6.07
CA LEU A 57 4.89 -1.49 4.68
C LEU A 57 3.96 -0.67 3.79
N VAL A 58 4.54 -0.03 2.77
CA VAL A 58 3.81 0.82 1.82
C VAL A 58 4.13 0.37 0.41
N GLY A 59 3.09 0.18 -0.40
CA GLY A 59 3.22 -0.21 -1.81
C GLY A 59 2.30 0.64 -2.67
N ILE A 60 2.86 1.30 -3.68
CA ILE A 60 2.11 2.17 -4.61
C ILE A 60 2.28 1.72 -6.05
N GLU A 61 1.23 1.93 -6.86
CA GLU A 61 1.35 1.90 -8.32
C GLU A 61 1.74 3.31 -8.81
N PRO A 62 2.93 3.49 -9.42
CA PRO A 62 3.51 4.82 -9.61
C PRO A 62 2.81 5.69 -10.66
N ILE A 63 2.10 5.11 -11.63
CA ILE A 63 1.45 5.89 -12.70
C ILE A 63 0.14 6.50 -12.23
N SER A 64 -0.68 5.74 -11.51
CA SER A 64 -1.94 6.21 -10.95
C SER A 64 -1.79 6.83 -9.56
N ASN A 65 -0.62 6.69 -8.94
CA ASN A 65 -0.37 7.05 -7.54
C ASN A 65 -1.36 6.36 -6.57
N PHE A 66 -1.83 5.17 -6.95
CA PHE A 66 -2.78 4.40 -6.17
C PHE A 66 -2.05 3.60 -5.09
N ILE A 67 -2.47 3.77 -3.83
CA ILE A 67 -1.95 3.01 -2.71
C ILE A 67 -2.52 1.59 -2.79
N LEU A 68 -1.67 0.62 -3.10
CA LEU A 68 -2.04 -0.79 -3.20
C LEU A 68 -2.13 -1.41 -1.80
N LEU A 69 -1.18 -1.05 -0.93
CA LEU A 69 -1.13 -1.48 0.46
C LEU A 69 -0.45 -0.42 1.33
N GLU A 70 -0.98 -0.26 2.53
CA GLU A 70 -0.37 0.48 3.63
C GLU A 70 -0.78 -0.26 4.90
N GLN A 71 0.16 -0.95 5.54
CA GLN A 71 -0.16 -1.72 6.73
C GLN A 71 1.04 -1.93 7.65
N TYR A 72 0.75 -1.96 8.95
CA TYR A 72 1.73 -2.36 9.95
C TYR A 72 2.07 -3.86 9.82
N ALA A 73 3.33 -4.18 10.02
CA ALA A 73 3.85 -5.53 9.99
C ALA A 73 4.84 -5.76 11.14
N ILE A 74 4.88 -6.99 11.67
CA ILE A 74 5.86 -7.38 12.70
C ILE A 74 7.24 -7.57 12.06
N GLN A 75 7.28 -8.01 10.81
CA GLN A 75 8.49 -8.35 10.09
C GLN A 75 8.47 -7.73 8.69
N ARG A 76 9.66 -7.45 8.16
CA ARG A 76 9.88 -6.93 6.81
C ARG A 76 10.64 -7.89 5.91
N ASP A 77 10.58 -9.18 6.22
CA ASP A 77 11.24 -10.20 5.40
C ASP A 77 10.50 -10.40 4.06
N ALA A 78 11.16 -11.11 3.15
CA ALA A 78 10.65 -11.36 1.81
C ALA A 78 9.33 -12.13 1.78
N LYS A 79 9.11 -13.03 2.75
CA LYS A 79 7.87 -13.80 2.85
C LYS A 79 6.73 -12.86 3.25
N THR A 80 6.95 -12.04 4.27
CA THR A 80 5.96 -11.07 4.74
C THR A 80 5.57 -10.10 3.61
N TRP A 81 6.54 -9.53 2.89
CA TRP A 81 6.28 -8.69 1.72
C TRP A 81 5.48 -9.42 0.63
N THR A 82 5.87 -10.64 0.27
CA THR A 82 5.16 -11.42 -0.76
C THR A 82 3.70 -11.68 -0.36
N ASP A 83 3.48 -12.06 0.88
CA ASP A 83 2.14 -12.41 1.37
C ASP A 83 1.24 -11.16 1.39
N VAL A 84 1.77 -10.05 1.91
CA VAL A 84 1.05 -8.76 1.98
C VAL A 84 0.69 -8.24 0.60
N VAL A 85 1.64 -8.24 -0.34
CA VAL A 85 1.38 -7.83 -1.74
C VAL A 85 0.33 -8.75 -2.36
N ARG A 86 0.44 -10.07 -2.22
CA ARG A 86 -0.54 -11.01 -2.78
C ARG A 86 -1.95 -10.79 -2.23
N VAL A 87 -2.07 -10.56 -0.93
CA VAL A 87 -3.37 -10.27 -0.31
C VAL A 87 -3.93 -8.97 -0.86
N SER A 88 -3.11 -7.91 -0.93
CA SER A 88 -3.51 -6.58 -1.42
C SER A 88 -3.93 -6.55 -2.89
N LEU A 89 -3.49 -7.52 -3.70
CA LEU A 89 -3.82 -7.59 -5.12
C LEU A 89 -4.88 -8.65 -5.44
N SER A 90 -5.32 -9.44 -4.45
CA SER A 90 -6.14 -10.63 -4.67
C SER A 90 -7.50 -10.35 -5.31
N ASP A 91 -8.02 -9.15 -5.12
CA ASP A 91 -9.31 -8.68 -5.65
C ASP A 91 -9.17 -7.78 -6.88
N LEU A 92 -7.94 -7.46 -7.32
CA LEU A 92 -7.66 -6.62 -8.47
C LEU A 92 -7.21 -7.47 -9.68
N PRO A 93 -7.74 -7.23 -10.89
CA PRO A 93 -7.27 -7.89 -12.11
C PRO A 93 -5.92 -7.31 -12.59
N VAL A 94 -4.89 -7.35 -11.75
CA VAL A 94 -3.56 -6.80 -12.08
C VAL A 94 -2.48 -7.86 -12.10
N ARG A 95 -1.45 -7.61 -12.91
CA ARG A 95 -0.25 -8.43 -12.98
C ARG A 95 0.97 -7.56 -12.69
N VAL A 96 1.71 -7.89 -11.63
CA VAL A 96 2.97 -7.21 -11.34
C VAL A 96 4.03 -7.67 -12.34
N PHE A 97 4.63 -6.74 -13.07
CA PHE A 97 5.73 -7.03 -14.00
C PHE A 97 7.07 -6.40 -13.58
N GLN A 98 7.02 -5.43 -12.67
CA GLN A 98 8.19 -4.74 -12.13
C GLN A 98 7.94 -4.39 -10.66
N VAL A 99 8.98 -4.56 -9.85
CA VAL A 99 9.03 -4.04 -8.48
C VAL A 99 10.23 -3.10 -8.41
N VAL A 100 10.00 -1.92 -7.85
CA VAL A 100 10.99 -0.89 -7.57
C VAL A 100 11.00 -0.69 -6.07
N SER A 101 12.17 -0.66 -5.46
CA SER A 101 12.25 -0.51 -4.01
C SER A 101 13.63 -0.01 -3.59
N ASP A 102 13.76 0.34 -2.30
CA ASP A 102 15.06 0.63 -1.71
C ASP A 102 15.91 -0.65 -1.54
N GLU A 103 17.17 -0.52 -1.13
CA GLU A 103 18.05 -1.67 -0.96
C GLU A 103 17.79 -2.40 0.37
N ALA A 104 16.58 -2.96 0.51
CA ALA A 104 16.21 -3.83 1.63
C ALA A 104 16.18 -5.31 1.24
N LYS A 105 16.80 -6.16 2.07
CA LYS A 105 16.90 -7.62 1.85
C LYS A 105 15.53 -8.31 1.72
N GLY A 106 14.50 -7.78 2.38
CA GLY A 106 13.15 -8.31 2.31
C GLY A 106 12.51 -8.10 0.94
N GLN A 107 12.52 -6.87 0.45
CA GLN A 107 11.92 -6.48 -0.83
C GLN A 107 12.62 -7.17 -2.02
N MET A 108 13.94 -7.35 -1.96
CA MET A 108 14.69 -8.13 -2.95
C MET A 108 14.19 -9.59 -3.07
N GLY A 109 13.91 -10.25 -1.94
CA GLY A 109 13.39 -11.62 -1.96
C GLY A 109 11.92 -11.69 -2.40
N ASN A 110 11.13 -10.64 -2.14
CA ASN A 110 9.76 -10.50 -2.64
C ASN A 110 9.73 -10.44 -4.17
N PHE A 111 10.58 -9.60 -4.77
CA PHE A 111 10.72 -9.49 -6.22
C PHE A 111 10.93 -10.84 -6.90
N GLN A 112 11.86 -11.67 -6.40
CA GLN A 112 12.15 -13.00 -6.96
C GLN A 112 10.94 -13.95 -6.92
N ARG A 113 10.04 -13.76 -5.95
CA ARG A 113 8.85 -14.60 -5.74
C ARG A 113 7.63 -14.14 -6.53
N LEU A 114 7.49 -12.83 -6.75
CA LEU A 114 6.39 -12.25 -7.53
C LEU A 114 6.63 -12.34 -9.04
N CYS A 115 7.88 -12.29 -9.49
CA CYS A 115 8.24 -12.28 -10.90
C CYS A 115 9.19 -13.43 -11.31
N PRO A 116 8.81 -14.72 -11.15
CA PRO A 116 9.75 -15.83 -11.36
C PRO A 116 10.14 -16.11 -12.83
N ARG A 117 9.37 -15.60 -13.81
CA ARG A 117 9.57 -15.87 -15.25
C ARG A 117 10.08 -14.69 -16.07
N LEU A 118 10.06 -13.48 -15.53
CA LEU A 118 10.57 -12.32 -16.23
C LEU A 118 12.01 -12.08 -15.79
N LYS A 119 12.89 -11.77 -16.76
CA LYS A 119 14.01 -10.84 -16.55
C LYS A 119 13.44 -9.45 -16.22
N ALA A 120 12.57 -9.38 -15.22
CA ALA A 120 11.91 -8.16 -14.79
C ALA A 120 13.01 -7.25 -14.26
N SER A 121 12.98 -6.01 -14.69
CA SER A 121 13.97 -5.01 -14.32
C SER A 121 13.77 -4.71 -12.84
N TYR A 122 14.46 -5.43 -11.95
CA TYR A 122 14.64 -4.95 -10.58
C TYR A 122 15.49 -3.69 -10.68
N ILE A 123 14.84 -2.55 -10.59
CA ILE A 123 15.50 -1.25 -10.60
C ILE A 123 15.68 -0.88 -9.14
N GLN A 124 16.90 -1.03 -8.64
CA GLN A 124 17.31 -0.40 -7.39
C GLN A 124 17.30 1.11 -7.62
N VAL A 125 16.36 1.81 -6.99
CA VAL A 125 16.50 3.27 -6.85
C VAL A 125 17.36 3.46 -5.61
N ILE A 126 18.68 3.58 -5.82
CA ILE A 126 19.60 3.98 -4.75
C ILE A 126 19.26 5.43 -4.40
N ASN A 127 18.34 5.62 -3.44
CA ASN A 127 18.22 6.88 -2.74
C ASN A 127 19.45 7.04 -1.86
N ARG A 128 20.47 7.71 -2.42
CA ARG A 128 21.68 8.10 -1.71
C ARG A 128 21.38 9.28 -0.78
N LEU A 129 20.48 9.08 0.19
CA LEU A 129 20.10 10.04 1.22
C LEU A 129 19.79 9.32 2.54
N CYS A 130 20.81 8.66 3.09
CA CYS A 130 21.10 8.53 4.52
C CYS A 130 22.59 8.14 4.65
#